data_AF-A0A970UM04-F1
#
_entry.id   AF-A0A970UM04-F1
#
_cell.length_a   1.000
_cell.length_b   1.000
_cell.length_c   1.000
_cell.angle_alpha   90.00
_cell.angle_beta   90.00
_cell.angle_gamma   90.00
#
_symmetry.space_group_name_H-M   'P 1'
#
loop_
_entity.id
_entity.type
_entity.pdbx_description
1 polymer ?
#
loop_
_entity_poly.entity_id
_entity_poly.type
_entity_poly.pdbx_seq_one_letter_code
_entity_poly.pdbx_strand_id
1 'polypeptide(L)'
;MNLINQWKEGSLYKTQYSMSIVNNGSTEVSSWTVYLSVPGDSSISQSDGWNGVFKISDGNLIIKPMKYNSNIALGQEITDIGFIITSKAKPSVTVISAQSDNGNNETKEFADPTPAVVPDPNRPAGIADDDYLTTRGNRIVDQDGNRVWLTGINWFGYNTGTNIFDGVWSCNMEEALESIADHGFNLLRIPISSELVLEWKKGIFPEANYNRAINPELNSMNSLEIFDYAINICAKNGMKVMFDIHSAQTDAMGHMTNLWYTDRISVEQYYASIEFLADRYKDDDTLIAFDLKNEPHGKPHEVGAIWNDSE
;
A
#
# COMPACT_ATOMS: atom_id res chain seq x y z
N MET A 1 13.15 21.54 1.22
CA MET A 1 12.09 21.05 2.12
C MET A 1 10.97 22.08 2.16
N ASN A 2 9.74 21.64 1.92
CA ASN A 2 8.54 22.46 1.88
C ASN A 2 7.50 21.94 2.86
N LEU A 3 6.81 22.86 3.54
CA LEU A 3 5.57 22.55 4.25
C LEU A 3 4.48 22.29 3.22
N ILE A 4 3.80 21.15 3.31
CA ILE A 4 2.73 20.75 2.39
C ILE A 4 1.36 21.01 3.02
N ASN A 5 1.14 20.50 4.23
CA ASN A 5 -0.14 20.64 4.93
C ASN A 5 0.04 20.71 6.45
N GLN A 6 -0.94 21.27 7.15
CA GLN A 6 -0.99 21.33 8.61
C GLN A 6 -2.45 21.32 9.09
N TRP A 7 -2.79 20.36 9.95
CA TRP A 7 -4.12 20.24 10.54
C TRP A 7 -4.04 19.88 12.03
N LYS A 8 -5.19 19.88 12.70
CA LYS A 8 -5.31 19.41 14.08
C LYS A 8 -6.03 18.07 14.13
N GLU A 9 -5.55 17.20 15.00
CA GLU A 9 -6.21 15.97 15.40
C GLU A 9 -6.38 16.01 16.93
N GLY A 10 -7.60 16.34 17.37
CA GLY A 10 -7.87 16.67 18.76
C GLY A 10 -7.05 17.88 19.24
N SER A 11 -6.19 17.69 20.25
CA SER A 11 -5.30 18.73 20.79
C SER A 11 -3.92 18.75 20.16
N LEU A 12 -3.63 17.84 19.21
CA LEU A 12 -2.33 17.69 18.56
C LEU A 12 -2.34 18.36 17.19
N TYR A 13 -1.19 18.92 16.81
CA TYR A 13 -0.91 19.36 15.45
C TYR A 13 -0.28 18.22 14.66
N LYS A 14 -0.79 17.99 13.46
CA LYS A 14 -0.19 17.15 12.43
C LYS A 14 0.35 18.05 11.34
N THR A 15 1.59 17.83 10.90
CA THR A 15 2.23 18.70 9.90
C THR A 15 3.02 17.89 8.91
N GLN A 16 2.62 17.99 7.65
CA GLN A 16 3.16 17.24 6.51
C GLN A 16 4.22 18.07 5.79
N TYR A 17 5.36 17.45 5.52
CA TYR A 17 6.47 18.02 4.77
C TYR A 17 6.82 17.14 3.58
N SER A 18 7.35 17.77 2.53
CA SER A 18 8.01 17.10 1.41
C SER A 18 9.40 17.71 1.21
N MET A 19 10.39 16.89 0.90
CA MET A 19 11.75 17.32 0.62
C MET A 19 12.32 16.62 -0.60
N SER A 20 13.34 17.27 -1.16
CA SER A 20 14.26 16.69 -2.11
C SER A 20 15.69 16.82 -1.61
N ILE A 21 16.57 15.94 -2.09
CA ILE A 21 18.01 15.95 -1.81
C ILE A 21 18.72 15.97 -3.17
N VAL A 22 19.63 16.92 -3.36
CA VAL A 22 20.44 17.06 -4.58
C VAL A 22 21.89 16.76 -4.24
N ASN A 23 22.52 15.87 -5.01
CA ASN A 23 23.97 15.67 -4.93
C ASN A 23 24.71 16.79 -5.69
N ASN A 24 25.04 17.86 -4.96
CA ASN A 24 25.89 18.95 -5.44
C ASN A 24 27.39 18.67 -5.27
N GLY A 25 27.77 17.44 -4.93
CA GLY A 25 29.15 17.01 -4.75
C GLY A 25 29.90 16.88 -6.08
N SER A 26 31.07 16.25 -6.03
CA SER A 26 31.87 15.92 -7.22
C SER A 26 31.98 14.41 -7.49
N THR A 27 31.37 13.60 -6.61
CA THR A 27 31.35 12.14 -6.68
C THR A 27 29.95 11.63 -6.41
N GLU A 28 29.68 10.38 -6.78
CA GLU A 28 28.48 9.66 -6.37
C GLU A 28 28.40 9.58 -4.84
N VAL A 29 27.17 9.64 -4.32
CA VAL A 29 26.85 9.44 -2.91
C VAL A 29 26.23 8.06 -2.77
N SER A 30 26.79 7.17 -1.95
CA SER A 30 26.25 5.79 -1.79
C SER A 30 25.18 5.67 -0.70
N SER A 31 25.13 6.63 0.22
CA SER A 31 24.10 6.74 1.25
C SER A 31 24.06 8.16 1.77
N TRP A 32 22.96 8.55 2.41
CA TRP A 32 22.80 9.89 2.98
C TRP A 32 22.11 9.85 4.34
N THR A 33 22.29 10.90 5.13
CA THR A 33 21.51 11.13 6.35
C THR A 33 21.11 12.59 6.44
N VAL A 34 19.83 12.88 6.67
CA VAL A 34 19.32 14.23 6.91
C VAL A 34 18.94 14.39 8.38
N TYR A 35 19.34 15.51 8.97
CA TYR A 35 19.00 15.90 10.33
C TYR A 35 18.12 17.14 10.28
N LEU A 36 16.95 17.07 10.90
CA LEU A 36 16.02 18.17 11.04
C LEU A 36 15.79 18.46 12.52
N SER A 37 15.69 19.73 12.90
CA SER A 37 15.19 20.11 14.21
C SER A 37 13.67 20.00 14.22
N VAL A 38 13.11 19.38 15.25
CA VAL A 38 11.66 19.27 15.48
C VAL A 38 11.34 19.68 16.92
N PRO A 39 10.11 20.11 17.23
CA PRO A 39 9.69 20.30 18.62
C PRO A 39 10.00 19.08 19.49
N GLY A 40 10.43 19.29 20.73
CA GLY A 40 10.86 18.20 21.61
C GLY A 40 9.77 17.19 21.98
N ASP A 41 8.50 17.56 21.81
CA ASP A 41 7.33 16.71 22.00
C ASP A 41 6.84 16.06 20.70
N SER A 42 7.63 16.13 19.63
CA SER A 42 7.25 15.56 18.34
C SER A 42 7.32 14.04 18.34
N SER A 43 6.35 13.42 17.67
CA SER A 43 6.36 12.00 17.31
C SER A 43 6.06 11.82 15.83
N ILE A 44 6.45 10.65 15.31
CA ILE A 44 6.15 10.20 13.95
C ILE A 44 5.70 8.74 14.03
N SER A 45 4.58 8.42 13.39
CA SER A 45 4.09 7.04 13.27
C SER A 45 4.79 6.33 12.11
N GLN A 46 4.77 5.00 12.07
CA GLN A 46 5.40 4.26 10.96
C GLN A 46 4.78 4.61 9.59
N SER A 47 3.46 4.80 9.51
CA SER A 47 2.75 5.19 8.28
C SER A 47 2.80 6.69 7.95
N ASP A 48 3.39 7.51 8.84
CA ASP A 48 3.51 8.96 8.66
C ASP A 48 4.75 9.35 7.84
N GLY A 49 5.48 8.41 7.22
CA GLY A 49 6.67 8.71 6.43
C GLY A 49 6.82 7.82 5.19
N TRP A 50 7.35 8.37 4.09
CA TRP A 50 7.62 7.65 2.85
C TRP A 50 8.96 8.08 2.22
N ASN A 51 9.51 7.21 1.38
CA ASN A 51 10.80 7.39 0.72
C ASN A 51 11.98 7.67 1.68
N GLY A 52 11.88 7.23 2.94
CA GLY A 52 12.93 7.32 3.94
C GLY A 52 12.62 6.52 5.21
N VAL A 53 13.64 6.37 6.06
CA VAL A 53 13.54 5.79 7.41
C VAL A 53 13.68 6.91 8.43
N PHE A 54 12.70 7.03 9.33
CA PHE A 54 12.53 8.19 10.20
C PHE A 54 12.73 7.82 11.66
N LYS A 55 13.52 8.61 12.39
CA LYS A 55 13.70 8.46 13.83
C LYS A 55 13.78 9.81 14.51
N ILE A 56 12.93 10.04 15.50
CA ILE A 56 13.03 11.21 16.38
C ILE A 56 13.85 10.85 17.62
N SER A 57 14.86 11.65 17.92
CA SER A 57 15.66 11.57 19.16
C SER A 57 16.12 12.97 19.55
N ASP A 58 15.94 13.34 20.82
CA ASP A 58 16.49 14.57 21.39
C ASP A 58 16.13 15.86 20.62
N GLY A 59 14.87 15.96 20.16
CA GLY A 59 14.39 17.11 19.37
C GLY A 59 14.92 17.15 17.92
N ASN A 60 15.51 16.05 17.45
CA ASN A 60 15.97 15.91 16.08
C ASN A 60 15.25 14.78 15.37
N LEU A 61 14.73 15.03 14.17
CA LEU A 61 14.31 14.00 13.24
C LEU A 61 15.50 13.62 12.34
N ILE A 62 15.89 12.36 12.40
CA ILE A 62 16.94 11.74 11.61
C ILE A 62 16.27 10.95 10.49
N ILE A 63 16.69 11.20 9.26
CA ILE A 63 16.11 10.60 8.06
C ILE A 63 17.23 9.91 7.29
N LYS A 64 17.03 8.62 7.01
CA LYS A 64 17.96 7.79 6.23
C LYS A 64 17.27 7.27 4.96
N PRO A 65 18.03 6.88 3.92
CA PRO A 65 17.48 6.34 2.70
C PRO A 65 16.78 5.00 2.89
N MET A 66 15.91 4.70 1.93
CA MET A 66 15.52 3.35 1.55
C MET A 66 16.55 2.77 0.57
N LYS A 67 16.56 1.44 0.42
CA LYS A 67 17.52 0.75 -0.47
C LYS A 67 17.53 1.31 -1.90
N TYR A 68 16.38 1.65 -2.45
CA TYR A 68 16.25 2.13 -3.84
C TYR A 68 16.67 3.59 -4.03
N ASN A 69 16.82 4.38 -2.96
CA ASN A 69 17.18 5.80 -3.06
C ASN A 69 18.43 6.19 -2.25
N SER A 70 19.23 5.20 -1.83
CA SER A 70 20.49 5.44 -1.11
C SER A 70 21.56 6.06 -1.99
N ASN A 71 21.65 5.60 -3.25
CA ASN A 71 22.62 6.09 -4.23
C ASN A 71 22.10 7.34 -4.93
N ILE A 72 22.92 8.40 -5.00
CA ILE A 72 22.60 9.63 -5.73
C ILE A 72 23.78 9.97 -6.64
N ALA A 73 23.58 9.85 -7.95
CA ALA A 73 24.58 10.21 -8.95
C ALA A 73 24.90 11.71 -8.92
N LEU A 74 26.02 12.10 -9.54
CA LEU A 74 26.44 13.50 -9.62
C LEU A 74 25.34 14.38 -10.24
N GLY A 75 24.91 15.41 -9.53
CA GLY A 75 23.86 16.33 -9.99
C GLY A 75 22.45 15.74 -10.01
N GLN A 76 22.27 14.47 -9.58
CA GLN A 76 20.96 13.87 -9.44
C GLN A 76 20.22 14.48 -8.24
N GLU A 77 18.92 14.65 -8.41
CA GLU A 77 17.97 14.99 -7.36
C GLU A 77 17.10 13.78 -7.06
N ILE A 78 16.97 13.43 -5.78
CA ILE A 78 15.90 12.56 -5.31
C ILE A 78 14.79 13.44 -4.75
N THR A 79 13.57 13.21 -5.19
CA THR A 79 12.39 13.98 -4.81
C THR A 79 11.44 13.14 -3.96
N ASP A 80 10.38 13.78 -3.45
CA ASP A 80 9.26 13.11 -2.79
C ASP A 80 9.64 12.32 -1.52
N ILE A 81 10.66 12.77 -0.78
CA ILE A 81 10.86 12.28 0.58
C ILE A 81 9.90 13.05 1.48
N GLY A 82 8.91 12.38 2.05
CA GLY A 82 7.86 13.05 2.80
C GLY A 82 7.57 12.41 4.14
N PHE A 83 7.07 13.24 5.05
CA PHE A 83 6.78 12.83 6.42
C PHE A 83 5.77 13.75 7.09
N ILE A 84 5.05 13.21 8.07
CA ILE A 84 4.10 13.89 8.93
C ILE A 84 4.63 13.79 10.36
N ILE A 85 4.81 14.93 11.02
CA ILE A 85 5.10 14.95 12.46
C ILE A 85 3.86 15.36 13.25
N THR A 86 3.73 14.77 14.43
CA THR A 86 2.69 15.09 15.42
C THR A 86 3.33 15.83 16.58
N SER A 87 2.78 16.97 17.02
CA SER A 87 3.28 17.72 18.19
C SER A 87 2.15 18.47 18.92
N LYS A 88 2.31 18.81 20.20
CA LYS A 88 1.30 19.57 20.97
C LYS A 88 1.30 21.04 20.61
N ALA A 89 2.47 21.59 20.28
CA ALA A 89 2.61 22.94 19.75
C ALA A 89 2.68 22.90 18.22
N LYS A 90 2.34 24.02 17.56
CA LYS A 90 2.53 24.18 16.12
C LYS A 90 4.00 23.94 15.79
N PRO A 91 4.34 22.93 14.97
CA PRO A 91 5.73 22.56 14.79
C PRO A 91 6.50 23.60 13.96
N SER A 92 7.75 23.82 14.37
CA SER A 92 8.75 24.56 13.60
C SER A 92 9.86 23.57 13.24
N VAL A 93 9.93 23.19 11.97
CA VAL A 93 10.94 22.24 11.46
C VAL A 93 11.99 22.97 10.66
N THR A 94 13.26 22.76 11.00
CA THR A 94 14.39 23.36 10.26
C THR A 94 15.38 22.29 9.86
N VAL A 95 15.99 22.45 8.68
CA VAL A 95 17.08 21.58 8.25
C VAL A 95 18.34 21.94 9.03
N ILE A 96 18.91 20.96 9.73
CA ILE A 96 20.19 21.11 10.43
C ILE A 96 21.33 20.78 9.47
N SER A 97 21.30 19.59 8.86
CA SER A 97 22.32 19.16 7.90
C SER A 97 21.83 18.01 7.02
N ALA A 98 22.49 17.83 5.87
CA ALA A 98 22.43 16.63 5.05
C ALA A 98 23.87 16.13 4.85
N GLN A 99 24.12 14.85 5.13
CA GLN A 99 25.43 14.24 5.13
C GLN A 99 25.48 13.11 4.11
N SER A 100 26.57 13.01 3.35
CA SER A 100 26.87 11.90 2.47
C SER A 100 27.72 10.85 3.18
N ASP A 101 27.32 9.59 3.11
CA ASP A 101 28.00 8.45 3.71
C ASP A 101 28.55 7.52 2.59
N ASN A 102 29.82 7.70 2.24
CA ASN A 102 30.51 6.98 1.15
C ASN A 102 31.38 5.79 1.62
N GLY A 103 31.03 5.16 2.75
CA GLY A 103 31.75 4.03 3.33
C GLY A 103 30.95 2.73 3.30
N ASN A 104 31.65 1.59 3.23
CA ASN A 104 31.11 0.24 3.41
C ASN A 104 30.45 0.12 4.80
N ASN A 105 29.15 0.39 4.88
CA ASN A 105 28.37 0.10 6.07
C ASN A 105 27.36 -0.98 5.71
N GLU A 106 27.65 -2.20 6.16
CA GLU A 106 26.62 -3.19 6.46
C GLU A 106 25.54 -2.47 7.28
N THR A 107 24.37 -2.26 6.68
CA THR A 107 23.19 -1.83 7.40
C THR A 107 22.84 -2.95 8.37
N LYS A 108 23.28 -2.85 9.63
CA LYS A 108 22.66 -3.62 10.71
C LYS A 108 21.20 -3.20 10.75
N GLU A 109 20.35 -4.10 10.30
CA GLU A 109 18.90 -4.03 10.44
C GLU A 109 18.55 -3.60 11.87
N PHE A 110 17.75 -2.54 11.98
CA PHE A 110 16.90 -2.41 13.14
C PHE A 110 15.75 -3.36 12.88
N ALA A 111 15.76 -4.51 13.58
CA ALA A 111 14.69 -5.49 13.53
C ALA A 111 13.35 -4.82 13.78
N ASP A 112 12.45 -5.00 12.84
CA ASP A 112 11.03 -4.67 12.94
C ASP A 112 10.40 -5.53 14.04
N PRO A 113 9.74 -4.97 15.08
CA PRO A 113 9.12 -5.76 16.14
C PRO A 113 7.73 -6.29 15.74
N THR A 114 7.50 -6.51 14.44
CA THR A 114 6.27 -7.14 13.95
C THR A 114 6.36 -8.64 14.22
N PRO A 115 5.31 -9.28 14.79
CA PRO A 115 5.28 -10.73 14.91
C PRO A 115 5.53 -11.35 13.54
N ALA A 116 6.48 -12.29 13.47
CA ALA A 116 6.85 -12.94 12.23
C ALA A 116 5.59 -13.50 11.54
N VAL A 117 5.25 -12.90 10.39
CA VAL A 117 4.35 -13.52 9.43
C VAL A 117 5.00 -14.84 9.04
N VAL A 118 4.34 -15.96 9.33
CA VAL A 118 4.82 -17.28 8.92
C VAL A 118 4.81 -17.29 7.39
N PRO A 119 5.97 -17.40 6.71
CA PRO A 119 5.99 -17.46 5.26
C PRO A 119 5.35 -18.77 4.81
N ASP A 120 4.45 -18.71 3.84
CA ASP A 120 3.88 -19.90 3.20
C ASP A 120 5.01 -20.66 2.47
N PRO A 121 5.30 -21.93 2.84
CA PRO A 121 6.32 -22.74 2.18
C PRO A 121 6.00 -23.09 0.71
N ASN A 122 4.79 -22.80 0.23
CA ASN A 122 4.38 -23.01 -1.15
C ASN A 122 4.38 -21.74 -2.02
N ARG A 123 4.82 -20.58 -1.49
CA ARG A 123 4.97 -19.34 -2.27
C ARG A 123 6.00 -19.54 -3.39
N PRO A 124 5.64 -19.50 -4.68
CA PRO A 124 6.62 -19.43 -5.76
C PRO A 124 7.32 -18.07 -5.67
N ALA A 125 8.61 -18.03 -6.00
CA ALA A 125 9.26 -16.75 -6.27
C ALA A 125 8.47 -16.06 -7.41
N GLY A 126 8.20 -14.75 -7.28
CA GLY A 126 7.71 -13.96 -8.41
C GLY A 126 8.57 -14.20 -9.64
N ILE A 127 7.97 -14.11 -10.83
CA ILE A 127 8.69 -14.33 -12.09
C ILE A 127 9.95 -13.47 -12.05
N ALA A 128 11.09 -14.11 -12.25
CA ALA A 128 12.40 -13.48 -12.11
C ALA A 128 12.66 -12.56 -13.31
N ASP A 129 12.03 -11.39 -13.31
CA ASP A 129 12.40 -10.16 -14.01
C ASP A 129 11.48 -9.06 -13.46
N ASP A 130 12.05 -7.94 -13.01
CA ASP A 130 11.36 -6.74 -12.54
C ASP A 130 10.35 -6.25 -13.60
N ASP A 131 9.04 -6.41 -13.36
CA ASP A 131 7.96 -5.86 -14.18
C ASP A 131 7.15 -4.82 -13.38
N TYR A 132 7.85 -3.92 -12.68
CA TYR A 132 7.23 -2.80 -11.99
C TYR A 132 6.71 -1.76 -12.98
N LEU A 133 5.50 -1.29 -12.71
CA LEU A 133 4.86 -0.22 -13.48
C LEU A 133 5.02 1.12 -12.76
N THR A 134 5.23 2.18 -13.53
CA THR A 134 5.22 3.56 -13.04
C THR A 134 4.38 4.46 -13.93
N THR A 135 4.23 5.73 -13.55
CA THR A 135 3.51 6.72 -14.35
C THR A 135 4.45 7.78 -14.91
N ARG A 136 4.21 8.18 -16.17
CA ARG A 136 4.87 9.32 -16.81
C ARG A 136 3.82 10.22 -17.45
N GLY A 137 3.48 11.31 -16.76
CA GLY A 137 2.35 12.15 -17.14
C GLY A 137 1.05 11.37 -17.07
N ASN A 138 0.31 11.27 -18.18
CA ASN A 138 -0.95 10.55 -18.26
C ASN A 138 -0.82 9.10 -18.76
N ARG A 139 0.34 8.47 -18.59
CA ARG A 139 0.65 7.13 -19.12
C ARG A 139 1.20 6.25 -18.02
N ILE A 140 0.80 4.99 -18.06
CA ILE A 140 1.47 3.91 -17.34
C ILE A 140 2.59 3.38 -18.24
N VAL A 141 3.78 3.19 -17.69
CA VAL A 141 4.96 2.72 -18.40
C VAL A 141 5.70 1.65 -17.59
N ASP A 142 6.39 0.75 -18.30
CA ASP A 142 7.34 -0.20 -17.70
C ASP A 142 8.67 0.49 -17.33
N GLN A 143 9.60 -0.28 -16.78
CA GLN A 143 10.95 0.18 -16.42
C GLN A 143 11.76 0.75 -17.60
N ASP A 144 11.51 0.28 -18.82
CA ASP A 144 12.17 0.74 -20.05
C ASP A 144 11.50 2.00 -20.62
N GLY A 145 10.37 2.44 -20.05
CA GLY A 145 9.59 3.58 -20.49
C GLY A 145 8.63 3.28 -21.65
N ASN A 146 8.43 2.01 -22.00
CA ASN A 146 7.40 1.61 -22.96
C ASN A 146 6.02 1.76 -22.31
N ARG A 147 5.02 2.08 -23.13
CA ARG A 147 3.64 2.23 -22.62
C ARG A 147 3.03 0.88 -22.34
N VAL A 148 2.42 0.75 -21.17
CA VAL A 148 1.64 -0.41 -20.78
C VAL A 148 0.16 -0.07 -20.90
N TRP A 149 -0.60 -0.99 -21.49
CA TRP A 149 -2.05 -0.93 -21.60
C TRP A 149 -2.67 -1.95 -20.67
N LEU A 150 -3.54 -1.50 -19.77
CA LEU A 150 -4.25 -2.37 -18.85
C LEU A 150 -5.67 -2.65 -19.39
N THR A 151 -5.90 -3.88 -19.83
CA THR A 151 -7.21 -4.43 -20.19
C THR A 151 -7.79 -5.12 -18.98
N GLY A 152 -8.51 -4.35 -18.16
CA GLY A 152 -9.01 -4.80 -16.87
C GLY A 152 -10.39 -5.44 -16.89
N ILE A 153 -10.62 -6.37 -15.98
CA ILE A 153 -11.94 -6.87 -15.59
C ILE A 153 -12.11 -6.82 -14.06
N ASN A 154 -13.35 -6.64 -13.60
CA ASN A 154 -13.69 -6.74 -12.18
C ASN A 154 -14.23 -8.15 -11.88
N TRP A 155 -13.74 -8.77 -10.81
CA TRP A 155 -14.41 -9.94 -10.23
C TRP A 155 -14.64 -9.71 -8.74
N PHE A 156 -15.89 -9.43 -8.39
CA PHE A 156 -16.31 -9.14 -7.02
C PHE A 156 -16.62 -10.42 -6.22
N GLY A 157 -16.82 -10.26 -4.92
CA GLY A 157 -17.30 -11.33 -4.03
C GLY A 157 -16.71 -11.23 -2.63
N TYR A 158 -15.40 -10.94 -2.54
CA TYR A 158 -14.68 -10.71 -1.28
C TYR A 158 -15.23 -9.54 -0.45
N ASN A 159 -16.01 -8.64 -1.05
CA ASN A 159 -16.71 -7.56 -0.33
C ASN A 159 -18.13 -7.93 0.14
N THR A 160 -18.73 -9.03 -0.33
CA THR A 160 -20.19 -9.27 -0.23
C THR A 160 -20.63 -10.26 0.87
N GLY A 161 -19.69 -11.01 1.44
CA GLY A 161 -19.95 -12.03 2.47
C GLY A 161 -19.86 -13.48 1.99
N THR A 162 -19.62 -13.71 0.70
CA THR A 162 -19.26 -15.03 0.16
C THR A 162 -17.82 -15.42 0.48
N ASN A 163 -16.99 -14.45 0.89
CA ASN A 163 -15.57 -14.61 1.29
C ASN A 163 -14.69 -15.25 0.21
N ILE A 164 -15.14 -15.18 -1.04
CA ILE A 164 -14.48 -15.62 -2.27
C ILE A 164 -15.11 -14.86 -3.44
N PHE A 165 -14.55 -14.97 -4.63
CA PHE A 165 -15.20 -14.51 -5.85
C PHE A 165 -16.60 -15.11 -6.06
N ASP A 166 -17.55 -14.25 -6.39
CA ASP A 166 -18.92 -14.66 -6.67
C ASP A 166 -18.98 -15.49 -7.96
N GLY A 167 -19.68 -16.62 -7.91
CA GLY A 167 -19.83 -17.55 -9.02
C GLY A 167 -19.01 -18.84 -8.89
N VAL A 168 -18.04 -18.92 -7.97
CA VAL A 168 -17.21 -20.14 -7.76
C VAL A 168 -18.03 -21.32 -7.19
N TRP A 169 -19.27 -21.09 -6.75
CA TRP A 169 -20.25 -22.18 -6.53
C TRP A 169 -20.71 -22.87 -7.82
N SER A 170 -20.45 -22.28 -8.99
CA SER A 170 -20.88 -22.77 -10.31
C SER A 170 -19.73 -23.03 -11.30
N CYS A 171 -18.51 -22.55 -11.03
CA CYS A 171 -17.34 -22.76 -11.88
C CYS A 171 -16.09 -23.14 -11.06
N ASN A 172 -15.05 -23.62 -11.76
CA ASN A 172 -13.72 -23.71 -11.19
C ASN A 172 -13.04 -22.33 -11.23
N MET A 173 -12.44 -21.89 -10.14
CA MET A 173 -11.83 -20.57 -10.00
C MET A 173 -10.56 -20.43 -10.85
N GLU A 174 -9.72 -21.44 -10.87
CA GLU A 174 -8.48 -21.44 -11.65
C GLU A 174 -8.78 -21.41 -13.15
N GLU A 175 -9.63 -22.31 -13.64
CA GLU A 175 -10.06 -22.33 -15.04
C GLU A 175 -10.71 -21.00 -15.46
N ALA A 176 -11.46 -20.35 -14.57
CA ALA A 176 -12.06 -19.05 -14.85
C ALA A 176 -11.01 -17.93 -14.95
N LEU A 177 -10.02 -17.89 -14.05
CA LEU A 177 -8.92 -16.92 -14.10
C LEU A 177 -8.03 -17.14 -15.34
N GLU A 178 -7.71 -18.39 -15.66
CA GLU A 178 -7.00 -18.76 -16.89
C GLU A 178 -7.78 -18.31 -18.13
N SER A 179 -9.09 -18.60 -18.16
CA SER A 179 -9.95 -18.15 -19.26
C SER A 179 -9.99 -16.63 -19.38
N ILE A 180 -10.01 -15.87 -18.28
CA ILE A 180 -9.96 -14.39 -18.33
C ILE A 180 -8.67 -13.93 -19.02
N ALA A 181 -7.53 -14.49 -18.64
CA ALA A 181 -6.23 -14.18 -19.24
C ALA A 181 -6.22 -14.53 -20.74
N ASP A 182 -6.71 -15.72 -21.11
CA ASP A 182 -6.79 -16.20 -22.50
C ASP A 182 -7.67 -15.32 -23.40
N HIS A 183 -8.62 -14.58 -22.82
CA HIS A 183 -9.45 -13.61 -23.55
C HIS A 183 -8.80 -12.21 -23.66
N GLY A 184 -7.55 -12.07 -23.23
CA GLY A 184 -6.74 -10.86 -23.42
C GLY A 184 -6.91 -9.80 -22.32
N PHE A 185 -7.52 -10.16 -21.19
CA PHE A 185 -7.47 -9.33 -19.98
C PHE A 185 -6.12 -9.53 -19.29
N ASN A 186 -5.51 -8.43 -18.85
CA ASN A 186 -4.20 -8.44 -18.17
C ASN A 186 -4.23 -7.74 -16.80
N LEU A 187 -5.41 -7.34 -16.33
CA LEU A 187 -5.62 -6.78 -15.01
C LEU A 187 -6.91 -7.34 -14.38
N LEU A 188 -6.79 -7.89 -13.19
CA LEU A 188 -7.95 -8.23 -12.35
C LEU A 188 -8.10 -7.18 -11.23
N ARG A 189 -9.20 -6.42 -11.26
CA ARG A 189 -9.61 -5.57 -10.14
C ARG A 189 -10.47 -6.41 -9.18
N ILE A 190 -10.06 -6.48 -7.92
CA ILE A 190 -10.69 -7.32 -6.90
C ILE A 190 -11.34 -6.44 -5.81
N PRO A 191 -12.67 -6.26 -5.86
CA PRO A 191 -13.45 -5.69 -4.77
C PRO A 191 -13.34 -6.51 -3.48
N ILE A 192 -12.83 -5.90 -2.41
CA ILE A 192 -12.67 -6.48 -1.09
C ILE A 192 -13.10 -5.51 0.02
N SER A 193 -13.62 -6.03 1.14
CA SER A 193 -13.98 -5.19 2.29
C SER A 193 -12.84 -5.04 3.29
N SER A 194 -12.75 -3.89 3.97
CA SER A 194 -11.81 -3.72 5.09
C SER A 194 -12.09 -4.70 6.24
N GLU A 195 -13.35 -5.00 6.51
CA GLU A 195 -13.75 -5.95 7.57
C GLU A 195 -13.14 -7.34 7.34
N LEU A 196 -13.23 -7.90 6.12
CA LEU A 196 -12.64 -9.21 5.81
C LEU A 196 -11.12 -9.19 5.97
N VAL A 197 -10.46 -8.14 5.48
CA VAL A 197 -9.01 -7.98 5.61
C VAL A 197 -8.58 -7.89 7.08
N LEU A 198 -9.36 -7.20 7.92
CA LEU A 198 -9.11 -7.11 9.35
C LEU A 198 -9.37 -8.43 10.08
N GLU A 199 -10.29 -9.27 9.60
CA GLU A 199 -10.47 -10.64 10.10
C GLU A 199 -9.25 -11.49 9.78
N TRP A 200 -8.78 -11.47 8.53
CA TRP A 200 -7.54 -12.15 8.13
C TRP A 200 -6.34 -11.70 8.96
N LYS A 201 -6.19 -10.39 9.19
CA LYS A 201 -5.15 -9.82 10.07
C LYS A 201 -5.21 -10.38 11.50
N LYS A 202 -6.40 -10.74 11.99
CA LYS A 202 -6.63 -11.34 13.33
C LYS A 202 -6.48 -12.87 13.34
N GLY A 203 -6.16 -13.49 12.20
CA GLY A 203 -6.14 -14.95 12.06
C GLY A 203 -7.54 -15.57 12.05
N ILE A 204 -8.57 -14.78 11.71
CA ILE A 204 -9.94 -15.25 11.52
C ILE A 204 -10.14 -15.40 10.02
N PHE A 205 -10.49 -16.60 9.58
CA PHE A 205 -10.66 -16.93 8.18
C PHE A 205 -12.09 -17.39 7.94
N PRO A 206 -13.02 -16.46 7.60
CA PRO A 206 -14.40 -16.82 7.28
C PRO A 206 -14.46 -17.88 6.17
N GLU A 207 -15.45 -18.78 6.24
CA GLU A 207 -15.61 -19.84 5.25
C GLU A 207 -15.95 -19.24 3.88
N ALA A 208 -15.18 -19.65 2.86
CA ALA A 208 -15.41 -19.29 1.47
C ALA A 208 -16.56 -20.12 0.88
N ASN A 209 -17.50 -19.46 0.20
CA ASN A 209 -18.67 -20.09 -0.41
C ASN A 209 -18.37 -20.58 -1.84
N TYR A 210 -17.87 -21.81 -1.98
CA TYR A 210 -17.58 -22.43 -3.27
C TYR A 210 -18.07 -23.87 -3.36
N ASN A 211 -18.11 -24.38 -4.59
CA ASN A 211 -18.41 -25.80 -4.82
C ASN A 211 -17.16 -26.64 -4.66
N ARG A 212 -17.07 -27.36 -3.54
CA ARG A 212 -15.95 -28.21 -3.13
C ARG A 212 -15.65 -29.38 -4.09
N ALA A 213 -16.62 -29.80 -4.90
CA ALA A 213 -16.43 -30.85 -5.90
C ALA A 213 -15.86 -30.32 -7.22
N ILE A 214 -16.16 -29.05 -7.55
CA ILE A 214 -15.65 -28.38 -8.75
C ILE A 214 -14.27 -27.75 -8.49
N ASN A 215 -14.00 -27.35 -7.24
CA ASN A 215 -12.73 -26.73 -6.83
C ASN A 215 -12.05 -27.58 -5.73
N PRO A 216 -11.68 -28.84 -6.02
CA PRO A 216 -11.09 -29.74 -5.03
C PRO A 216 -9.79 -29.20 -4.40
N GLU A 217 -9.02 -28.42 -5.14
CA GLU A 217 -7.76 -27.77 -4.74
C GLU A 217 -7.94 -26.77 -3.58
N LEU A 218 -9.11 -26.14 -3.48
CA LEU A 218 -9.40 -25.14 -2.43
C LEU A 218 -9.77 -25.78 -1.09
N ASN A 219 -10.04 -27.10 -1.05
CA ASN A 219 -10.56 -27.77 0.15
C ASN A 219 -9.59 -27.78 1.34
N SER A 220 -8.28 -27.65 1.09
CA SER A 220 -7.26 -27.57 2.13
C SER A 220 -6.88 -26.14 2.51
N MET A 221 -7.52 -25.14 1.91
CA MET A 221 -7.16 -23.73 2.07
C MET A 221 -8.21 -22.98 2.90
N ASN A 222 -7.76 -22.04 3.72
CA ASN A 222 -8.59 -21.02 4.35
C ASN A 222 -8.86 -19.85 3.38
N SER A 223 -9.75 -18.91 3.71
CA SER A 223 -10.15 -17.84 2.77
C SER A 223 -9.02 -16.90 2.35
N LEU A 224 -8.02 -16.66 3.20
CA LEU A 224 -6.83 -15.89 2.82
C LEU A 224 -5.93 -16.69 1.88
N GLU A 225 -5.72 -17.99 2.17
CA GLU A 225 -4.94 -18.88 1.29
C GLU A 225 -5.60 -19.03 -0.10
N ILE A 226 -6.94 -19.07 -0.17
CA ILE A 226 -7.67 -19.05 -1.45
C ILE A 226 -7.44 -17.74 -2.21
N PHE A 227 -7.42 -16.60 -1.50
CA PHE A 227 -7.14 -15.30 -2.10
C PHE A 227 -5.70 -15.21 -2.63
N ASP A 228 -4.71 -15.69 -1.87
CA ASP A 228 -3.32 -15.81 -2.31
C ASP A 228 -3.20 -16.74 -3.53
N TYR A 229 -3.94 -17.86 -3.54
CA TYR A 229 -3.98 -18.79 -4.66
C TYR A 229 -4.47 -18.12 -5.94
N ALA A 230 -5.52 -17.30 -5.87
CA ALA A 230 -6.02 -16.55 -7.00
C ALA A 230 -4.99 -15.54 -7.55
N ILE A 231 -4.27 -14.83 -6.68
CA ILE A 231 -3.20 -13.91 -7.08
C ILE A 231 -2.08 -14.68 -7.79
N ASN A 232 -1.70 -15.84 -7.27
CA ASN A 232 -0.71 -16.70 -7.91
C ASN A 232 -1.15 -17.20 -9.29
N ILE A 233 -2.43 -17.51 -9.49
CA ILE A 233 -2.95 -17.86 -10.83
C ILE A 233 -2.87 -16.64 -11.75
N CYS A 234 -3.20 -15.43 -11.27
CA CYS A 234 -3.03 -14.21 -12.05
C CYS A 234 -1.56 -14.03 -12.48
N ALA A 235 -0.62 -14.16 -11.54
CA ALA A 235 0.82 -14.05 -11.79
C ALA A 235 1.30 -15.05 -12.86
N LYS A 236 0.92 -16.33 -12.73
CA LYS A 236 1.28 -17.39 -13.69
C LYS A 236 0.76 -17.12 -15.10
N ASN A 237 -0.36 -16.41 -15.22
CA ASN A 237 -1.01 -16.09 -16.49
C ASN A 237 -0.69 -14.67 -16.99
N GLY A 238 0.26 -13.97 -16.37
CA GLY A 238 0.66 -12.62 -16.78
C GLY A 238 -0.40 -11.54 -16.55
N MET A 239 -1.38 -11.80 -15.68
CA MET A 239 -2.35 -10.81 -15.23
C MET A 239 -1.83 -10.09 -13.99
N LYS A 240 -1.85 -8.75 -14.01
CA LYS A 240 -1.66 -7.93 -12.82
C LYS A 240 -2.95 -7.88 -11.99
N VAL A 241 -2.84 -7.42 -10.75
CA VAL A 241 -3.94 -7.31 -9.80
C VAL A 241 -4.03 -5.88 -9.25
N MET A 242 -5.25 -5.41 -9.05
CA MET A 242 -5.58 -4.19 -8.32
C MET A 242 -6.56 -4.53 -7.21
N PHE A 243 -6.22 -4.19 -5.97
CA PHE A 243 -7.17 -4.31 -4.87
C PHE A 243 -8.05 -3.07 -4.82
N ASP A 244 -9.36 -3.29 -4.74
CA ASP A 244 -10.34 -2.24 -4.55
C ASP A 244 -10.94 -2.38 -3.17
N ILE A 245 -10.65 -1.43 -2.27
CA ILE A 245 -11.30 -1.41 -0.96
C ILE A 245 -12.74 -0.92 -1.18
N HIS A 246 -13.59 -1.88 -1.46
CA HIS A 246 -14.91 -1.65 -2.04
C HIS A 246 -15.93 -1.18 -1.00
N SER A 247 -15.74 -1.62 0.23
CA SER A 247 -16.60 -1.28 1.35
C SER A 247 -15.86 -1.40 2.68
N ALA A 248 -16.28 -0.62 3.67
CA ALA A 248 -15.72 -0.73 5.01
C ALA A 248 -16.13 -2.09 5.64
N GLN A 249 -17.42 -2.43 5.57
CA GLN A 249 -17.98 -3.68 6.06
C GLN A 249 -18.15 -4.71 4.93
N THR A 250 -18.12 -5.98 5.28
CA THR A 250 -18.44 -7.09 4.38
C THR A 250 -19.96 -7.13 4.18
N ASP A 251 -20.43 -6.53 3.09
CA ASP A 251 -21.84 -6.37 2.75
C ASP A 251 -21.97 -6.16 1.24
N ALA A 252 -22.87 -6.89 0.59
CA ALA A 252 -23.19 -6.72 -0.83
C ALA A 252 -23.54 -5.26 -1.18
N MET A 253 -24.21 -4.55 -0.27
CA MET A 253 -24.58 -3.14 -0.44
C MET A 253 -23.62 -2.18 0.28
N GLY A 254 -22.49 -2.66 0.81
CA GLY A 254 -21.55 -1.85 1.57
C GLY A 254 -20.96 -0.68 0.79
N HIS A 255 -20.90 -0.79 -0.55
CA HIS A 255 -20.46 0.25 -1.46
C HIS A 255 -21.32 1.52 -1.41
N MET A 256 -22.54 1.44 -0.89
CA MET A 256 -23.44 2.60 -0.68
C MET A 256 -23.00 3.52 0.46
N THR A 257 -21.90 3.19 1.15
CA THR A 257 -21.31 4.06 2.15
C THR A 257 -20.54 5.19 1.47
N ASN A 258 -20.94 6.43 1.75
CA ASN A 258 -20.34 7.66 1.21
C ASN A 258 -18.82 7.72 1.39
N LEU A 259 -18.32 7.26 2.55
CA LEU A 259 -16.93 7.34 2.99
C LEU A 259 -16.32 5.94 3.24
N TRP A 260 -15.02 5.90 3.51
CA TRP A 260 -14.25 4.66 3.72
C TRP A 260 -14.37 4.06 5.13
N TYR A 261 -15.16 4.68 6.00
CA TYR A 261 -15.35 4.27 7.39
C TYR A 261 -16.83 4.28 7.76
N THR A 262 -17.17 3.58 8.84
CA THR A 262 -18.50 3.56 9.46
C THR A 262 -18.37 3.65 10.98
N ASP A 263 -19.49 3.52 11.69
CA ASP A 263 -19.53 3.32 13.15
C ASP A 263 -18.88 2.00 13.62
N ARG A 264 -18.86 0.98 12.75
CA ARG A 264 -18.25 -0.35 12.99
C ARG A 264 -16.79 -0.47 12.56
N ILE A 265 -16.37 0.30 11.55
CA ILE A 265 -15.02 0.30 11.00
C ILE A 265 -14.49 1.73 11.04
N SER A 266 -13.56 2.00 11.94
CA SER A 266 -12.95 3.33 12.07
C SER A 266 -11.97 3.64 10.93
N VAL A 267 -11.58 4.91 10.80
CA VAL A 267 -10.55 5.33 9.82
C VAL A 267 -9.23 4.60 10.06
N GLU A 268 -8.83 4.43 11.32
CA GLU A 268 -7.60 3.72 11.70
C GLU A 268 -7.69 2.23 11.35
N GLN A 269 -8.87 1.62 11.51
CA GLN A 269 -9.10 0.23 11.10
C GLN A 269 -9.05 0.08 9.58
N TYR A 270 -9.61 1.03 8.83
CA TYR A 270 -9.49 1.08 7.38
C TYR A 270 -8.01 1.20 6.95
N TYR A 271 -7.22 2.11 7.54
CA TYR A 271 -5.77 2.18 7.28
C TYR A 271 -5.05 0.88 7.62
N ALA A 272 -5.34 0.31 8.79
CA ALA A 272 -4.77 -0.96 9.23
C ALA A 272 -5.07 -2.14 8.30
N SER A 273 -6.16 -2.07 7.51
CA SER A 273 -6.51 -3.05 6.49
C SER A 273 -5.62 -2.91 5.25
N ILE A 274 -5.42 -1.68 4.77
CA ILE A 274 -4.55 -1.39 3.61
C ILE A 274 -3.10 -1.71 3.96
N GLU A 275 -2.63 -1.30 5.15
CA GLU A 275 -1.28 -1.61 5.64
C GLU A 275 -1.03 -3.12 5.68
N PHE A 276 -2.02 -3.92 6.09
CA PHE A 276 -1.89 -5.38 6.11
C PHE A 276 -1.73 -5.98 4.71
N LEU A 277 -2.55 -5.54 3.74
CA LEU A 277 -2.41 -5.99 2.35
C LEU A 277 -1.09 -5.51 1.74
N ALA A 278 -0.75 -4.24 1.94
CA ALA A 278 0.49 -3.67 1.42
C ALA A 278 1.71 -4.41 1.98
N ASP A 279 1.78 -4.66 3.29
CA ASP A 279 2.89 -5.41 3.87
C ASP A 279 2.94 -6.87 3.37
N ARG A 280 1.77 -7.51 3.22
CA ARG A 280 1.68 -8.90 2.73
C ARG A 280 2.17 -9.06 1.29
N TYR A 281 1.87 -8.11 0.40
CA TYR A 281 2.13 -8.20 -1.03
C TYR A 281 3.24 -7.25 -1.54
N LYS A 282 3.99 -6.57 -0.66
CA LYS A 282 5.04 -5.59 -1.06
C LYS A 282 6.12 -6.14 -1.99
N ASP A 283 6.40 -7.44 -1.90
CA ASP A 283 7.41 -8.14 -2.69
C ASP A 283 6.76 -9.00 -3.81
N ASP A 284 5.51 -8.72 -4.18
CA ASP A 284 4.78 -9.38 -5.26
C ASP A 284 4.35 -8.34 -6.31
N ASP A 285 5.09 -8.31 -7.42
CA ASP A 285 4.88 -7.37 -8.53
C ASP A 285 3.63 -7.69 -9.37
N THR A 286 2.87 -8.73 -9.00
CA THR A 286 1.53 -8.98 -9.52
C THR A 286 0.57 -7.90 -9.04
N LEU A 287 0.68 -7.44 -7.79
CA LEU A 287 -0.14 -6.35 -7.25
C LEU A 287 0.45 -5.00 -7.67
N ILE A 288 -0.28 -4.27 -8.53
CA ILE A 288 0.22 -3.00 -9.10
C ILE A 288 -0.51 -1.76 -8.57
N ALA A 289 -1.63 -1.93 -7.87
CA ALA A 289 -2.43 -0.80 -7.43
C ALA A 289 -3.38 -1.11 -6.26
N PHE A 290 -3.64 -0.08 -5.47
CA PHE A 290 -4.78 0.02 -4.57
C PHE A 290 -5.74 1.09 -5.09
N ASP A 291 -6.97 0.70 -5.39
CA ASP A 291 -8.12 1.59 -5.50
C ASP A 291 -8.65 1.82 -4.08
N LEU A 292 -8.27 2.97 -3.51
CA LEU A 292 -8.34 3.22 -2.07
C LEU A 292 -9.77 3.15 -1.53
N LYS A 293 -10.76 3.63 -2.27
CA LYS A 293 -12.16 3.51 -1.89
C LYS A 293 -13.01 3.49 -3.13
N ASN A 294 -13.80 2.44 -3.30
CA ASN A 294 -14.79 2.42 -4.36
C ASN A 294 -15.76 3.59 -4.23
N GLU A 295 -15.86 4.39 -5.28
CA GLU A 295 -16.86 5.45 -5.49
C GLU A 295 -17.10 6.31 -4.23
N PRO A 296 -16.17 7.18 -3.80
CA PRO A 296 -16.48 8.18 -2.78
C PRO A 296 -17.63 9.06 -3.28
N HIS A 297 -18.68 9.18 -2.47
CA HIS A 297 -19.91 9.90 -2.88
C HIS A 297 -20.59 10.55 -1.68
N GLY A 298 -21.69 11.24 -1.96
CA GLY A 298 -22.53 11.89 -0.95
C GLY A 298 -23.31 13.04 -1.57
N LYS A 299 -24.50 13.31 -1.04
CA LYS A 299 -25.28 14.50 -1.43
C LYS A 299 -24.68 15.77 -0.80
N PRO A 300 -24.98 16.97 -1.34
CA PRO A 300 -24.46 18.23 -0.79
C PRO A 300 -24.73 18.51 0.70
N HIS A 301 -25.68 17.79 1.31
CA HIS A 301 -26.06 17.92 2.73
C HIS A 301 -25.70 16.68 3.55
N GLU A 302 -25.05 15.70 2.94
CA GLU A 302 -24.52 14.52 3.62
C GLU A 302 -23.01 14.71 3.83
N VAL A 303 -22.44 13.96 4.77
CA VAL A 303 -20.99 13.87 4.89
C VAL A 303 -20.48 13.08 3.67
N GLY A 304 -19.59 13.69 2.90
CA GLY A 304 -19.02 13.12 1.67
C GLY A 304 -17.52 13.38 1.59
N ALA A 305 -16.86 12.78 0.59
CA ALA A 305 -15.42 12.96 0.41
C ALA A 305 -15.11 14.38 -0.08
N ILE A 306 -14.20 15.05 0.61
CA ILE A 306 -13.73 16.40 0.30
C ILE A 306 -12.23 16.32 -0.04
N TRP A 307 -11.84 16.95 -1.15
CA TRP A 307 -10.47 16.90 -1.71
C TRP A 307 -9.75 18.25 -1.63
N ASN A 308 -10.14 19.09 -0.67
CA ASN A 308 -9.57 20.40 -0.40
C ASN A 308 -9.63 20.66 1.12
N ASP A 309 -9.27 21.88 1.53
CA ASP A 309 -9.24 22.27 2.95
C ASP A 309 -10.58 22.84 3.47
N SER A 310 -11.71 22.63 2.77
CA SER A 310 -13.01 23.11 3.26
C SER A 310 -13.60 22.15 4.30
N GLU A 311 -14.18 22.72 5.36
CA GLU A 311 -15.02 21.99 6.34
C GLU A 311 -16.34 21.51 5.73
#